data_AF-A0A8J6N244-F1
#
_entry.id   AF-A0A8J6N244-F1
#
_cell.length_a   1.000
_cell.length_b   1.000
_cell.length_c   1.000
_cell.angle_alpha   90.00
_cell.angle_beta   90.00
_cell.angle_gamma   90.00
#
_symmetry.space_group_name_H-M   'P 1'
#
loop_
_entity.id
_entity.type
_entity.pdbx_description
1 polymer ?
#
loop_
_entity_poly.entity_id
_entity_poly.type
_entity_poly.pdbx_seq_one_letter_code
_entity_poly.pdbx_strand_id
1 'polypeptide(L)' 'MFRDTIQVINGWLKVLAEFGLSLILVFVVIDILFPGTTGIVNNLAKIVESFAKEGIVGLIALLVFLLIYRR' A
#
# COMPACT_ATOMS: atom_id res chain seq x y z
N MET A 1 15.03 23.32 -17.52
CA MET A 1 14.61 22.23 -18.41
C MET A 1 14.64 20.86 -17.75
N PHE A 2 15.80 20.29 -17.39
CA PHE A 2 15.85 18.94 -16.75
C PHE A 2 15.13 18.85 -15.39
N ARG A 3 15.26 19.88 -14.55
CA ARG A 3 14.56 19.93 -13.24
C ARG A 3 13.04 20.00 -13.40
N ASP A 4 12.58 20.75 -14.40
CA ASP A 4 11.16 20.91 -14.69
C ASP A 4 10.55 19.59 -15.18
N THR A 5 11.26 18.84 -16.03
CA THR A 5 10.85 17.50 -16.48
C THR A 5 10.74 16.51 -15.30
N ILE A 6 11.71 16.50 -14.38
CA ILE A 6 11.64 15.65 -13.18
C ILE A 6 10.47 16.04 -12.29
N GLN A 7 10.21 17.34 -12.13
CA GLN A 7 9.09 17.82 -11.31
C GLN A 7 7.74 17.41 -11.91
N VAL A 8 7.59 17.49 -13.23
CA VAL A 8 6.39 17.02 -13.94
C VAL A 8 6.21 15.51 -13.74
N ILE A 9 7.26 14.71 -13.94
CA ILE A 9 7.20 13.25 -13.75
C ILE A 9 6.82 12.90 -12.31
N ASN A 10 7.41 13.55 -11.32
CA ASN A 10 7.06 13.35 -9.91
C ASN A 10 5.60 13.72 -9.62
N GLY A 11 5.08 14.77 -10.26
CA GLY A 11 3.66 15.13 -10.18
C GLY A 11 2.75 14.02 -10.71
N TRP A 12 3.06 13.47 -11.88
CA TRP A 12 2.30 12.36 -12.46
C TRP A 12 2.40 11.08 -11.63
N LEU A 13 3.57 10.75 -11.11
CA LEU A 13 3.75 9.59 -10.23
C LEU A 13 2.91 9.73 -8.95
N LYS A 14 2.85 10.93 -8.37
CA LYS A 14 2.02 11.20 -7.20
C LYS A 14 0.54 10.99 -7.52
N VAL A 15 0.04 11.53 -8.63
CA VAL A 15 -1.36 11.37 -9.05
C VAL A 15 -1.69 9.89 -9.30
N LEU A 16 -0.79 9.15 -9.97
CA LEU A 16 -0.99 7.72 -10.21
C LEU A 16 -1.00 6.91 -8.90
N ALA A 17 -0.14 7.27 -7.94
CA ALA A 17 -0.12 6.62 -6.63
C ALA A 17 -1.42 6.89 -5.84
N GLU A 18 -1.90 8.14 -5.84
CA GLU A 18 -3.17 8.51 -5.20
C GLU A 18 -4.37 7.80 -5.85
N PHE A 19 -4.39 7.74 -7.18
CA PHE A 19 -5.41 7.03 -7.93
C PHE A 19 -5.38 5.52 -7.66
N GLY A 20 -4.19 4.91 -7.67
CA GLY A 20 -4.00 3.50 -7.34
C GLY A 20 -4.47 3.17 -5.93
N LEU A 21 -4.17 4.03 -4.95
CA LEU A 21 -4.65 3.86 -3.58
C LEU A 21 -6.19 3.90 -3.49
N SER A 22 -6.82 4.85 -4.20
CA SER A 22 -8.28 4.93 -4.27
C SER A 22 -8.88 3.65 -4.88
N LEU A 23 -8.30 3.12 -5.96
CA LEU A 23 -8.75 1.87 -6.57
C LEU A 23 -8.60 0.67 -5.63
N ILE A 24 -7.49 0.57 -4.89
CA ILE A 24 -7.29 -0.50 -3.90
C ILE A 24 -8.43 -0.47 -2.87
N LEU A 25 -8.80 0.70 -2.35
CA LEU A 25 -9.89 0.84 -1.40
C LEU A 25 -11.23 0.38 -1.99
N VAL A 26 -11.55 0.79 -3.22
CA VAL A 26 -12.77 0.35 -3.93
C VAL A 26 -12.77 -1.17 -4.08
N PHE A 27 -11.66 -1.75 -4.50
CA PHE A 27 -11.54 -3.20 -4.67
C PHE A 27 -11.62 -3.97 -3.36
N VAL A 28 -11.14 -3.42 -2.24
CA VAL A 28 -11.37 -4.00 -0.91
C VAL A 28 -12.85 -4.05 -0.59
N VAL A 29 -13.60 -2.96 -0.81
CA VAL A 29 -15.05 -2.93 -0.59
C VAL A 29 -15.76 -3.97 -1.47
N ILE A 30 -15.39 -4.06 -2.75
CA ILE A 30 -15.95 -5.04 -3.68
C ILE A 30 -15.65 -6.47 -3.22
N ASP A 31 -14.42 -6.76 -2.80
CA ASP A 31 -14.02 -8.11 -2.34
C ASP A 31 -14.71 -8.50 -1.03
N ILE A 32 -15.09 -7.53 -0.19
CA ILE A 32 -15.88 -7.79 1.03
C ILE A 32 -17.34 -8.13 0.67
N LEU A 33 -17.94 -7.38 -0.25
CA LEU A 33 -19.33 -7.60 -0.68
C LEU A 33 -19.48 -8.85 -1.56
N PHE A 34 -18.45 -9.15 -2.36
CA PHE A 34 -18.39 -10.27 -3.29
C PHE A 34 -17.07 -11.03 -3.09
N PRO A 35 -16.98 -11.91 -2.08
CA PRO A 35 -15.75 -12.61 -1.70
C PRO A 35 -15.04 -13.29 -2.87
N GLY A 36 -13.77 -12.94 -3.07
CA GLY A 36 -12.88 -13.58 -4.05
C GLY A 36 -12.95 -12.99 -5.46
N THR A 37 -13.73 -11.92 -5.68
CA THR A 37 -13.86 -11.27 -6.99
C THR A 37 -12.58 -10.53 -7.40
N THR A 38 -11.93 -9.85 -6.46
CA THR A 38 -10.68 -9.12 -6.73
C THR A 38 -9.48 -9.81 -6.09
N GLY A 39 -9.70 -10.58 -5.02
CA GLY A 39 -8.65 -11.27 -4.27
C GLY A 39 -7.74 -10.32 -3.48
N ILE A 40 -8.08 -9.02 -3.42
CA ILE A 40 -7.27 -8.01 -2.74
C ILE A 40 -7.26 -8.27 -1.23
N VAL A 41 -8.36 -8.70 -0.63
CA VAL A 41 -8.40 -8.98 0.81
C VAL A 41 -7.46 -10.14 1.16
N ASN A 42 -7.41 -11.19 0.33
CA ASN A 42 -6.47 -12.29 0.51
C ASN A 42 -5.01 -11.86 0.34
N ASN A 43 -4.72 -10.99 -0.64
CA ASN A 43 -3.37 -10.47 -0.83
C ASN A 43 -2.93 -9.59 0.35
N LEU A 44 -3.82 -8.74 0.87
CA LEU A 44 -3.57 -7.96 2.08
C LEU A 44 -3.37 -8.85 3.30
N ALA A 45 -4.18 -9.91 3.45
CA ALA A 45 -4.02 -10.88 4.53
C ALA A 45 -2.65 -11.55 4.50
N LYS A 46 -2.13 -11.95 3.33
CA LYS A 46 -0.78 -12.51 3.18
C LYS A 46 0.32 -11.53 3.58
N ILE A 47 0.16 -10.24 3.26
CA ILE A 47 1.11 -9.20 3.69
C ILE A 47 1.11 -9.11 5.21
N VAL A 48 -0.06 -9.01 5.85
CA VAL A 48 -0.17 -8.97 7.32
C VAL A 48 0.39 -10.25 7.95
N GLU A 49 0.10 -11.41 7.37
CA GLU A 49 0.59 -12.70 7.83
C GLU A 49 2.12 -12.80 7.79
N SER A 50 2.78 -12.15 6.80
CA SER A 50 4.24 -12.12 6.72
C SER A 50 4.88 -11.45 7.93
N PHE A 51 4.24 -10.42 8.51
CA PHE A 51 4.72 -9.80 9.75
C PHE A 51 4.37 -10.65 10.98
N ALA A 52 3.19 -11.26 10.99
CA ALA A 52 2.74 -12.09 12.12
C ALA A 52 3.59 -13.37 12.28
N LYS A 53 4.05 -13.98 11.17
CA LYS A 53 4.92 -15.17 11.17
C LYS A 53 6.26 -14.93 11.86
N GLU A 54 6.80 -13.71 11.76
CA GLU A 54 8.05 -13.32 12.40
C GLU A 54 7.87 -12.90 13.87
N GLY A 55 6.64 -12.92 14.39
CA GLY A 55 6.33 -12.60 15.79
C GLY A 55 6.79 -11.19 16.20
N ILE A 56 7.60 -11.12 17.26
CA ILE A 56 8.11 -9.84 17.81
C ILE A 56 9.00 -9.12 16.79
N VAL A 57 9.75 -9.84 15.96
CA VAL A 57 10.63 -9.24 14.93
C VAL A 57 9.79 -8.50 13.89
N GLY A 58 8.68 -9.09 13.44
CA GLY A 58 7.75 -8.45 12.53
C GLY A 58 7.12 -7.18 13.11
N LEU A 59 6.73 -7.21 14.38
CA LEU A 59 6.24 -6.03 15.11
C LEU A 59 7.29 -4.91 15.20
N ILE A 60 8.55 -5.24 15.51
CA ILE A 60 9.64 -4.25 15.56
C ILE A 60 9.86 -3.63 14.18
N ALA A 61 9.90 -4.45 13.12
CA ALA A 61 10.04 -3.95 11.75
C ALA A 61 8.90 -2.99 11.38
N LEU A 62 7.67 -3.32 11.76
CA LEU A 62 6.49 -2.49 11.51
C LEU A 62 6.55 -1.16 12.28
N LEU A 63 7.01 -1.18 13.53
CA LEU A 63 7.23 0.03 14.34
C LEU A 63 8.31 0.94 13.76
N VAL A 64 9.44 0.38 13.31
CA VAL A 64 10.52 1.14 12.66
C VAL A 64 10.01 1.77 11.35
N PHE A 65 9.29 1.02 10.53
CA PHE A 65 8.65 1.54 9.33
C PHE A 65 7.70 2.70 9.64
N LEU A 66 6.83 2.54 10.65
CA LEU A 66 5.90 3.59 11.08
C LEU A 66 6.62 4.85 11.57
N LEU A 67 7.71 4.70 12.31
CA LEU A 67 8.54 5.83 12.78
C LEU A 67 9.22 6.59 11.63
N ILE A 68 9.62 5.88 10.56
CA ILE A 68 10.18 6.49 9.36
C ILE A 68 9.08 7.19 8.55
N TYR A 69 7.93 6.55 8.36
CA TYR A 69 6.82 7.10 7.58
C TYR A 69 6.21 8.37 8.21
N ARG A 70 6.24 8.47 9.55
CA ARG A 70 5.70 9.63 10.29
C ARG A 70 6.68 10.80 10.40
N ARG A 71 7.89 10.69 9.85
CA ARG A 71 8.86 11.79 9.70
C ARG A 71 8.74 12.41 8.32
#